data_AF-A0AAE6I7C6-F1
#
_entry.id   AF-A0AAE6I7C6-F1
#
_cell.length_a   1.000
_cell.length_b   1.000
_cell.length_c   1.000
_cell.angle_alpha   90.00
_cell.angle_beta   90.00
_cell.angle_gamma   90.00
#
_symmetry.space_group_name_H-M   'P 1'
#
loop_
_entity.id
_entity.type
_entity.pdbx_description
1 polymer ?
#
loop_
_entity_poly.entity_id
_entity_poly.type
_entity_poly.pdbx_seq_one_letter_code
_entity_poly.pdbx_strand_id
1 'polypeptide(L)'
;MNKVIYMLYIFILILCSLVRINLIQNILIILSSFILLIILNIKFKIKDSKFKLVSSVIVIINIALIYFNYYTSIRLGFSDGLVYGVVGDSKYLDTWNYYYESKHLADLWMNGQFVDWIKGNVLKGEAFYGYYNFFVIWNAALRILFGDNLILLIVIKYQFSIVAIYLLYKISNEFLTSKYSRLAVILMNFFPGFLLVNISLMRDNLVYLFIVYVSYLVIINKNTDKKNWLIWFKILISIAIITYMRVYIGIMLAISLLIYYIMGKLNLKRLIAVSFILILSILVVGGVTYKLGYGFLGKDLILNADSLERWNPEKISSPIKFIFWSIYYIFFGGKLIGSFHTYIGNVLNLMTPIFISIFILPTFLVIFTKKNDKKTNHFILFSFIFCILSGGIVFFIFTGIVPRLYICWIWANIIIFCCLLKNIMEMSSRVRSLLLVQYIFYVVIILLYIVN
;
A
#
# COMPACT_ATOMS: atom_id res chain seq x y z
N MET A 1 -30.68 -7.43 10.72
CA MET A 1 -29.33 -7.94 11.05
C MET A 1 -28.20 -6.96 10.68
N ASN A 2 -28.06 -6.51 9.42
CA ASN A 2 -26.93 -5.64 9.02
C ASN A 2 -26.80 -4.36 9.84
N LYS A 3 -27.89 -3.61 10.04
CA LYS A 3 -27.85 -2.34 10.78
C LYS A 3 -27.32 -2.49 12.22
N VAL A 4 -27.69 -3.56 12.92
CA VAL A 4 -27.28 -3.81 14.31
C VAL A 4 -25.76 -3.96 14.43
N ILE A 5 -25.13 -4.70 13.52
CA ILE A 5 -23.68 -4.92 13.55
C ILE A 5 -22.91 -3.62 13.22
N TYR A 6 -23.42 -2.81 12.28
CA TYR A 6 -22.85 -1.47 12.03
C TYR A 6 -22.97 -0.56 13.26
N MET A 7 -24.12 -0.56 13.94
CA MET A 7 -24.32 0.22 15.16
C MET A 7 -23.40 -0.25 16.28
N LEU A 8 -23.18 -1.56 16.43
CA LEU A 8 -22.24 -2.11 17.40
C LEU A 8 -20.80 -1.65 17.13
N TYR A 9 -20.37 -1.67 15.88
CA TYR A 9 -19.04 -1.17 15.49
C TYR A 9 -18.87 0.32 15.85
N ILE A 10 -19.85 1.15 15.51
CA ILE A 10 -19.84 2.59 15.82
C ILE A 10 -19.86 2.80 17.34
N PHE A 11 -20.70 2.07 18.07
CA PHE A 11 -20.78 2.15 19.53
C PHE A 11 -19.43 1.84 20.19
N ILE A 12 -18.73 0.81 19.73
CA ILE A 12 -17.40 0.46 20.26
C ILE A 12 -16.39 1.58 19.99
N LEU A 13 -16.41 2.19 18.81
CA LEU A 13 -15.53 3.34 18.53
C LEU A 13 -15.85 4.53 19.44
N ILE A 14 -17.14 4.83 19.66
CA ILE A 14 -17.54 5.88 20.61
C ILE A 14 -17.03 5.52 22.01
N LEU A 15 -17.21 4.27 22.46
CA LEU A 15 -16.70 3.83 23.75
C LEU A 15 -15.17 3.96 23.85
N CYS A 16 -14.42 3.66 22.80
CA CYS A 16 -12.98 3.89 22.73
C CYS A 16 -12.62 5.38 22.93
N SER A 17 -13.40 6.31 22.36
CA SER A 17 -13.15 7.76 22.51
C SER A 17 -13.43 8.27 23.93
N LEU A 18 -14.42 7.67 24.61
CA LEU A 18 -14.82 8.05 25.97
C LEU A 18 -13.91 7.43 27.03
N VAL A 19 -13.58 6.14 26.90
CA VAL A 19 -12.76 5.41 27.87
C VAL A 19 -11.29 5.59 27.51
N ARG A 20 -10.65 6.64 28.03
CA ARG A 20 -9.23 6.96 27.77
C ARG A 20 -8.24 6.16 28.63
N ILE A 21 -8.48 4.85 28.74
CA ILE A 21 -7.60 3.91 29.45
C ILE A 21 -6.95 2.99 28.40
N ASN A 22 -5.64 3.07 28.24
CA ASN A 22 -4.90 2.41 27.14
C ASN A 22 -5.26 0.94 26.96
N LEU A 23 -5.28 0.16 28.04
CA LEU A 23 -5.61 -1.27 28.00
C LEU A 23 -7.04 -1.53 27.48
N ILE A 24 -8.01 -0.76 27.98
CA ILE A 24 -9.41 -0.93 27.58
C ILE A 24 -9.60 -0.51 26.12
N GLN A 25 -9.02 0.62 25.70
CA GLN A 25 -9.07 1.07 24.31
C GLN A 25 -8.47 0.04 23.36
N ASN A 26 -7.35 -0.58 23.76
CA ASN A 26 -6.70 -1.63 22.98
C ASN A 26 -7.60 -2.85 22.80
N ILE A 27 -8.27 -3.31 23.86
CA ILE A 27 -9.22 -4.43 23.79
C ILE A 27 -10.39 -4.08 22.87
N LEU A 28 -10.99 -2.90 23.05
CA LEU A 28 -12.14 -2.44 22.28
C LEU A 28 -11.81 -2.27 20.79
N ILE A 29 -10.65 -1.70 20.44
CA ILE A 29 -10.28 -1.53 19.03
C ILE A 29 -9.93 -2.86 18.35
N ILE A 30 -9.36 -3.82 19.07
CA ILE A 30 -9.15 -5.19 18.59
C ILE A 30 -10.51 -5.84 18.30
N LEU A 31 -11.46 -5.75 19.24
CA LEU A 31 -12.83 -6.26 19.05
C LEU A 31 -13.50 -5.61 17.83
N SER A 32 -13.36 -4.30 17.65
CA SER A 32 -13.92 -3.59 16.49
C SER A 32 -13.34 -4.10 15.16
N SER A 33 -12.07 -4.54 15.14
CA SER A 33 -11.43 -5.13 13.96
C SER A 33 -12.06 -6.47 13.57
N PHE A 34 -12.46 -7.30 14.53
CA PHE A 34 -13.20 -8.54 14.26
C PHE A 34 -14.65 -8.28 13.84
N ILE A 35 -15.31 -7.28 14.41
CA ILE A 35 -16.64 -6.86 13.96
C ILE A 35 -16.57 -6.33 12.52
N LEU A 36 -15.51 -5.61 12.17
CA LEU A 36 -15.28 -5.15 10.81
C LEU A 36 -15.18 -6.34 9.81
N LEU A 37 -14.53 -7.45 10.17
CA LEU A 37 -14.54 -8.66 9.34
C LEU A 37 -15.96 -9.18 9.08
N ILE A 38 -16.81 -9.19 10.11
CA ILE A 38 -18.22 -9.61 9.97
C ILE A 38 -18.97 -8.67 9.03
N ILE A 39 -18.82 -7.36 9.22
CA ILE A 39 -19.40 -6.32 8.37
C ILE A 39 -18.98 -6.53 6.90
N LEU A 40 -17.69 -6.74 6.66
CA LEU A 40 -17.14 -6.89 5.31
C LEU A 40 -17.58 -8.22 4.66
N ASN A 41 -17.65 -9.31 5.42
CA ASN A 41 -18.21 -10.58 4.96
C ASN A 41 -19.63 -10.43 4.43
N ILE A 42 -20.46 -9.66 5.15
CA ILE A 42 -21.84 -9.40 4.73
C ILE A 42 -21.89 -8.44 3.54
N LYS A 43 -21.17 -7.31 3.61
CA LYS A 43 -21.15 -6.26 2.58
C LYS A 43 -20.70 -6.81 1.22
N PHE A 44 -19.67 -7.64 1.20
CA PHE A 44 -19.14 -8.24 -0.03
C PHE A 44 -19.78 -9.59 -0.41
N LYS A 45 -20.76 -10.05 0.37
CA LYS A 45 -21.49 -11.32 0.19
C LYS A 45 -20.53 -12.51 0.07
N ILE A 46 -19.58 -12.61 0.99
CA ILE A 46 -18.55 -13.66 0.97
C ILE A 46 -19.17 -15.01 1.38
N LYS A 47 -19.22 -15.95 0.42
CA LYS A 47 -19.66 -17.34 0.66
C LYS A 47 -18.52 -18.29 1.02
N ASP A 48 -17.30 -18.00 0.57
CA ASP A 48 -16.12 -18.86 0.78
C ASP A 48 -15.71 -18.89 2.26
N SER A 49 -15.95 -20.02 2.94
CA SER A 49 -15.59 -20.23 4.34
C SER A 49 -14.08 -20.25 4.59
N LYS A 50 -13.29 -20.76 3.63
CA LYS A 50 -11.82 -20.77 3.73
C LYS A 50 -11.28 -19.34 3.66
N PHE A 51 -11.87 -18.47 2.83
CA PHE A 51 -11.49 -17.06 2.81
C PHE A 51 -11.82 -16.34 4.12
N LYS A 52 -12.98 -16.62 4.73
CA LYS A 52 -13.32 -16.06 6.06
C LYS A 52 -12.31 -16.46 7.13
N LEU A 53 -11.85 -17.71 7.12
CA LEU A 53 -10.80 -18.17 8.04
C LEU A 53 -9.47 -17.46 7.74
N VAL A 54 -9.07 -17.39 6.46
CA VAL A 54 -7.84 -16.71 6.05
C VAL A 54 -7.83 -15.24 6.48
N SER A 55 -8.93 -14.50 6.29
CA SER A 55 -8.98 -13.09 6.70
C SER A 55 -8.90 -12.92 8.22
N SER A 56 -9.55 -13.79 9.01
CA SER A 56 -9.41 -13.80 10.46
C SER A 56 -7.99 -14.10 10.94
N VAL A 57 -7.33 -15.11 10.35
CA VAL A 57 -5.94 -15.46 10.69
C VAL A 57 -4.98 -14.32 10.37
N ILE A 58 -5.15 -13.66 9.21
CA ILE A 58 -4.34 -12.49 8.84
C ILE A 58 -4.49 -11.37 9.89
N VAL A 59 -5.71 -11.10 10.36
CA VAL A 59 -5.97 -10.08 11.41
C VAL A 59 -5.27 -10.45 12.72
N ILE A 60 -5.39 -11.70 13.17
CA ILE A 60 -4.72 -12.19 14.38
C ILE A 60 -3.20 -12.01 14.28
N ILE A 61 -2.60 -12.44 13.17
CA ILE A 61 -1.15 -12.34 12.96
C ILE A 61 -0.69 -10.88 12.98
N ASN A 62 -1.37 -9.98 12.29
CA ASN A 62 -0.98 -8.56 12.28
C ASN A 62 -1.12 -7.92 13.66
N ILE A 63 -2.18 -8.23 14.42
CA ILE A 63 -2.33 -7.74 15.79
C ILE A 63 -1.19 -8.26 16.67
N ALA A 64 -0.86 -9.55 16.59
CA ALA A 64 0.28 -10.11 17.32
C ALA A 64 1.61 -9.42 16.95
N LEU A 65 1.83 -9.18 15.66
CA LEU A 65 3.02 -8.49 15.18
C LEU A 65 3.09 -7.01 15.59
N ILE A 66 1.95 -6.32 15.72
CA ILE A 66 1.89 -4.94 16.25
C ILE A 66 2.43 -4.91 17.70
N TYR A 67 1.96 -5.82 18.55
CA TYR A 67 2.44 -5.90 19.94
C TYR A 67 3.89 -6.39 20.02
N PHE A 68 4.27 -7.37 19.18
CA PHE A 68 5.64 -7.84 19.11
C PHE A 68 6.59 -6.69 18.73
N ASN A 69 6.24 -5.89 17.73
CA ASN A 69 6.99 -4.70 17.36
C ASN A 69 7.11 -3.70 18.52
N TYR A 70 5.98 -3.39 19.17
CA TYR A 70 5.96 -2.46 20.31
C TYR A 70 6.89 -2.89 21.46
N TYR A 71 6.80 -4.14 21.91
CA TYR A 71 7.62 -4.63 23.01
C TYR A 71 9.08 -4.84 22.61
N THR A 72 9.37 -5.19 21.36
CA THR A 72 10.76 -5.24 20.87
C THR A 72 11.39 -3.85 20.83
N SER A 73 10.65 -2.81 20.43
CA SER A 73 11.10 -1.41 20.52
C SER A 73 11.43 -1.01 21.97
N ILE A 74 10.54 -1.32 22.93
CA ILE A 74 10.79 -1.03 24.35
C ILE A 74 12.06 -1.72 24.85
N ARG A 75 12.25 -2.99 24.51
CA ARG A 75 13.46 -3.76 24.87
C ARG A 75 14.75 -3.18 24.28
N LEU A 76 14.65 -2.46 23.17
CA LEU A 76 15.78 -1.77 22.54
C LEU A 76 16.04 -0.37 23.13
N GLY A 77 15.27 0.07 24.14
CA GLY A 77 15.45 1.34 24.82
C GLY A 77 14.51 2.46 24.36
N PHE A 78 13.59 2.20 23.43
CA PHE A 78 12.59 3.18 22.98
C PHE A 78 11.37 3.17 23.91
N SER A 79 11.36 4.06 24.91
CA SER A 79 10.40 4.05 26.03
C SER A 79 8.92 4.15 25.64
N ASP A 80 8.62 4.79 24.51
CA ASP A 80 7.29 4.96 23.94
C ASP A 80 6.92 3.90 22.88
N GLY A 81 7.84 2.95 22.62
CA GLY A 81 7.70 1.92 21.60
C GLY A 81 7.92 2.40 20.16
N LEU A 82 8.40 3.64 19.95
CA LEU A 82 8.70 4.21 18.64
C LEU A 82 10.20 4.13 18.33
N VAL A 83 10.56 3.33 17.33
CA VAL A 83 11.94 3.30 16.84
C VAL A 83 12.25 4.56 16.03
N TYR A 84 13.34 5.23 16.39
CA TYR A 84 13.91 6.36 15.66
C TYR A 84 15.44 6.28 15.59
N GLY A 85 16.04 7.06 14.69
CA GLY A 85 17.48 7.07 14.47
C GLY A 85 17.96 5.90 13.61
N VAL A 86 19.22 5.53 13.79
CA VAL A 86 19.85 4.43 13.05
C VAL A 86 19.81 3.17 13.92
N VAL A 87 19.17 2.12 13.40
CA VAL A 87 19.16 0.79 14.02
C VAL A 87 19.72 -0.19 13.01
N GLY A 88 20.98 -0.55 13.17
CA GLY A 88 21.70 -1.32 12.17
C GLY A 88 21.89 -0.55 10.87
N ASP A 89 21.65 -1.21 9.74
CA ASP A 89 21.75 -0.60 8.40
C ASP A 89 20.56 0.30 8.01
N SER A 90 19.54 0.43 8.88
CA SER A 90 18.31 1.17 8.56
C SER A 90 18.14 2.43 9.41
N LYS A 91 17.77 3.52 8.73
CA LYS A 91 17.35 4.79 9.34
C LYS A 91 15.82 4.82 9.49
N TYR A 92 15.35 4.95 10.73
CA TYR A 92 13.94 5.07 11.10
C TYR A 92 13.65 6.50 11.56
N LEU A 93 12.74 7.18 10.87
CA LEU A 93 12.34 8.55 11.20
C LEU A 93 10.84 8.75 11.03
N ASP A 94 10.27 8.11 10.02
CA ASP A 94 8.89 8.36 9.58
C ASP A 94 7.86 8.20 10.71
N THR A 95 7.87 7.07 11.42
CA THR A 95 6.88 6.78 12.47
C THR A 95 6.98 7.74 13.64
N TRP A 96 8.20 8.06 14.07
CA TRP A 96 8.45 9.02 15.15
C TRP A 96 7.98 10.43 14.77
N ASN A 97 8.35 10.92 13.58
CA ASN A 97 7.93 12.22 13.07
C ASN A 97 6.40 12.31 12.95
N TYR A 98 5.76 11.29 12.35
CA TYR A 98 4.28 11.27 12.26
C TYR A 98 3.60 11.25 13.62
N TYR A 99 4.19 10.59 14.62
CA TYR A 99 3.64 10.55 15.96
C TYR A 99 3.79 11.91 16.65
N TYR A 100 4.98 12.49 16.75
CA TYR A 100 5.21 13.72 17.50
C TYR A 100 4.66 14.97 16.82
N GLU A 101 4.79 15.09 15.49
CA GLU A 101 4.20 16.22 14.76
C GLU A 101 2.66 16.23 14.84
N SER A 102 2.03 15.05 14.85
CA SER A 102 0.58 14.96 14.99
C SER A 102 0.10 15.27 16.41
N LYS A 103 0.94 14.98 17.42
CA LYS A 103 0.68 15.40 18.80
C LYS A 103 0.70 16.92 18.90
N HIS A 104 1.77 17.54 18.40
CA HIS A 104 1.88 19.00 18.40
C HIS A 104 0.72 19.66 17.64
N LEU A 105 0.35 19.15 16.47
CA LEU A 105 -0.79 19.68 15.71
C LEU A 105 -2.12 19.52 16.47
N ALA A 106 -2.33 18.40 17.17
CA ALA A 106 -3.50 18.21 18.01
C ALA A 106 -3.54 19.24 19.14
N ASP A 107 -2.40 19.50 19.79
CA ASP A 107 -2.28 20.51 20.86
C ASP A 107 -2.60 21.91 20.33
N LEU A 108 -2.09 22.30 19.15
CA LEU A 108 -2.43 23.58 18.51
C LEU A 108 -3.94 23.72 18.28
N TRP A 109 -4.61 22.67 17.80
CA TRP A 109 -6.05 22.70 17.55
C TRP A 109 -6.85 22.79 18.85
N MET A 110 -6.46 22.04 19.88
CA MET A 110 -7.12 22.07 21.20
C MET A 110 -6.91 23.41 21.91
N ASN A 111 -5.80 24.11 21.64
CA ASN A 111 -5.48 25.43 22.17
C ASN A 111 -6.08 26.60 21.35
N GLY A 112 -7.05 26.33 20.47
CA GLY A 112 -7.78 27.37 19.73
C GLY A 112 -7.12 27.86 18.44
N GLN A 113 -5.96 27.32 18.05
CA GLN A 113 -5.22 27.75 16.84
C GLN A 113 -5.64 27.02 15.56
N PHE A 114 -6.78 26.32 15.58
CA PHE A 114 -7.31 25.62 14.41
C PHE A 114 -7.56 26.56 13.22
N VAL A 115 -8.11 27.74 13.47
CA VAL A 115 -8.41 28.74 12.43
C VAL A 115 -7.13 29.26 11.78
N ASP A 116 -6.10 29.53 12.58
CA ASP A 116 -4.80 30.00 12.08
C ASP A 116 -4.08 28.93 11.27
N TRP A 117 -4.16 27.68 11.71
CA TRP A 117 -3.66 26.55 10.94
C TRP A 117 -4.36 26.44 9.57
N ILE A 118 -5.70 26.51 9.50
CA ILE A 118 -6.43 26.48 8.22
C ILE A 118 -6.01 27.64 7.30
N LYS A 119 -5.79 28.83 7.86
CA LYS A 119 -5.38 30.02 7.09
C LYS A 119 -3.94 29.94 6.56
N GLY A 120 -3.14 28.97 6.99
CA GLY A 120 -1.74 28.89 6.57
C GLY A 120 -0.77 29.66 7.47
N ASN A 121 -1.23 30.16 8.62
CA ASN A 121 -0.47 31.06 9.49
C ASN A 121 0.50 30.33 10.42
N VAL A 122 0.36 29.00 10.57
CA VAL A 122 1.28 28.19 11.35
C VAL A 122 2.53 27.92 10.50
N LEU A 123 3.71 28.18 11.07
CA LEU A 123 4.99 28.09 10.38
C LEU A 123 5.19 26.72 9.71
N LYS A 124 5.48 26.76 8.41
CA LYS A 124 5.68 25.55 7.58
C LYS A 124 7.02 24.85 7.82
N GLY A 125 7.98 25.50 8.51
CA GLY A 125 9.37 25.06 8.63
C GLY A 125 9.77 24.38 9.94
N GLU A 126 8.89 24.31 10.95
CA GLU A 126 9.26 23.78 12.28
C GLU A 126 9.20 22.24 12.37
N ALA A 127 8.67 21.56 11.35
CA ALA A 127 8.38 20.13 11.38
C ALA A 127 8.91 19.40 10.14
N PHE A 128 9.42 18.17 10.32
CA PHE A 128 10.09 17.39 9.28
C PHE A 128 9.15 17.09 8.09
N TYR A 129 7.91 16.67 8.36
CA TYR A 129 6.89 16.52 7.31
C TYR A 129 5.97 17.73 7.18
N GLY A 130 5.85 18.53 8.23
CA GLY A 130 5.03 19.73 8.27
C GLY A 130 3.57 19.45 8.67
N TYR A 131 2.96 20.43 9.33
CA TYR A 131 1.57 20.35 9.83
C TYR A 131 0.49 20.31 8.73
N TYR A 132 0.88 20.43 7.46
CA TYR A 132 -0.01 20.28 6.30
C TYR A 132 0.13 18.92 5.62
N ASN A 133 0.91 18.00 6.19
CA ASN A 133 0.99 16.63 5.72
C ASN A 133 -0.30 15.87 6.07
N PHE A 134 -0.92 15.21 5.08
CA PHE A 134 -2.17 14.47 5.26
C PHE A 134 -2.15 13.52 6.47
N PHE A 135 -1.06 12.78 6.66
CA PHE A 135 -1.02 11.76 7.71
C PHE A 135 -0.80 12.35 9.10
N VAL A 136 -0.12 13.50 9.19
CA VAL A 136 -0.01 14.29 10.43
C VAL A 136 -1.39 14.80 10.84
N ILE A 137 -2.15 15.38 9.90
CA ILE A 137 -3.53 15.84 10.10
C ILE A 137 -4.45 14.69 10.52
N TRP A 138 -4.36 13.56 9.81
CA TRP A 138 -5.14 12.36 10.12
C TRP A 138 -4.88 11.86 11.55
N ASN A 139 -3.61 11.73 11.93
CA ASN A 139 -3.25 11.28 13.28
C ASN A 139 -3.63 12.32 14.35
N ALA A 140 -3.54 13.62 14.07
CA ALA A 140 -3.95 14.67 15.01
C ALA A 140 -5.46 14.59 15.31
N ALA A 141 -6.29 14.38 14.27
CA ALA A 141 -7.72 14.14 14.45
C ALA A 141 -8.00 12.89 15.28
N LEU A 142 -7.28 11.78 15.04
CA LEU A 142 -7.41 10.57 15.86
C LEU A 142 -6.99 10.79 17.32
N ARG A 143 -5.94 11.56 17.57
CA ARG A 143 -5.52 11.90 18.94
C ARG A 143 -6.55 12.72 19.69
N ILE A 144 -7.17 13.68 19.05
CA ILE A 144 -8.24 14.46 19.67
C ILE A 144 -9.41 13.56 20.05
N LEU A 145 -9.78 12.63 19.17
CA LEU A 145 -10.90 11.72 19.39
C LEU A 145 -10.58 10.64 20.44
N PHE A 146 -9.40 10.03 20.38
CA PHE A 146 -9.11 8.83 21.15
C PHE A 146 -7.91 8.91 22.10
N GLY A 147 -7.16 10.01 22.10
CA GLY A 147 -5.95 10.18 22.89
C GLY A 147 -4.67 9.64 22.24
N ASP A 148 -3.60 9.61 23.02
CA ASP A 148 -2.22 9.42 22.52
C ASP A 148 -1.77 7.95 22.41
N ASN A 149 -2.66 6.99 22.65
CA ASN A 149 -2.30 5.57 22.66
C ASN A 149 -1.78 5.10 21.29
N LEU A 150 -0.48 4.83 21.20
CA LEU A 150 0.18 4.41 19.96
C LEU A 150 -0.41 3.14 19.35
N ILE A 151 -0.65 2.11 20.16
CA ILE A 151 -1.19 0.83 19.69
C ILE A 151 -2.58 1.06 19.08
N LEU A 152 -3.41 1.84 19.75
CA LEU A 152 -4.73 2.22 19.24
C LEU A 152 -4.63 2.91 17.87
N LEU A 153 -3.75 3.90 17.72
CA LEU A 153 -3.55 4.60 16.45
C LEU A 153 -3.11 3.64 15.33
N ILE A 154 -2.18 2.72 15.63
CA ILE A 154 -1.71 1.70 14.68
C ILE A 154 -2.85 0.76 14.29
N VAL A 155 -3.67 0.29 15.25
CA VAL A 155 -4.77 -0.65 14.99
C VAL A 155 -5.91 0.02 14.20
N ILE A 156 -6.27 1.28 14.52
CA ILE A 156 -7.24 2.05 13.70
C ILE A 156 -6.76 2.12 12.25
N LYS A 157 -5.48 2.45 12.04
CA LYS A 157 -4.89 2.51 10.71
C LYS A 157 -4.82 1.11 10.05
N TYR A 158 -4.60 0.05 10.82
CA TYR A 158 -4.62 -1.33 10.30
C TYR A 158 -6.01 -1.77 9.79
N GLN A 159 -7.12 -1.22 10.31
CA GLN A 159 -8.46 -1.54 9.81
C GLN A 159 -8.64 -1.21 8.32
N PHE A 160 -7.91 -0.23 7.78
CA PHE A 160 -7.89 0.05 6.35
C PHE A 160 -7.27 -1.09 5.54
N SER A 161 -6.24 -1.77 6.07
CA SER A 161 -5.72 -3.02 5.48
C SER A 161 -6.75 -4.13 5.51
N ILE A 162 -7.56 -4.23 6.57
CA ILE A 162 -8.64 -5.22 6.66
C ILE A 162 -9.64 -5.02 5.51
N VAL A 163 -10.03 -3.77 5.22
CA VAL A 163 -10.89 -3.48 4.06
C VAL A 163 -10.19 -3.86 2.75
N ALA A 164 -8.90 -3.56 2.61
CA ALA A 164 -8.12 -3.86 1.41
C ALA A 164 -8.04 -5.38 1.12
N ILE A 165 -7.99 -6.24 2.15
CA ILE A 165 -8.04 -7.71 2.01
C ILE A 165 -9.26 -8.15 1.18
N TYR A 166 -10.44 -7.59 1.49
CA TYR A 166 -11.69 -7.95 0.81
C TYR A 166 -11.73 -7.43 -0.63
N LEU A 167 -11.25 -6.20 -0.85
CA LEU A 167 -11.19 -5.62 -2.18
C LEU A 167 -10.21 -6.42 -3.07
N LEU A 168 -9.03 -6.77 -2.55
CA LEU A 168 -8.06 -7.59 -3.25
C LEU A 168 -8.62 -8.97 -3.60
N TYR A 169 -9.33 -9.61 -2.67
CA TYR A 169 -9.99 -10.89 -2.92
C TYR A 169 -11.02 -10.79 -4.06
N LYS A 170 -11.82 -9.73 -4.07
CA LYS A 170 -12.82 -9.51 -5.13
C LYS A 170 -12.18 -9.22 -6.47
N ILE A 171 -11.13 -8.40 -6.53
CA ILE A 171 -10.36 -8.20 -7.76
C ILE A 171 -9.75 -9.52 -8.23
N SER A 172 -9.16 -10.31 -7.33
CA SER A 172 -8.52 -11.57 -7.67
C SER A 172 -9.51 -12.57 -8.29
N ASN A 173 -10.74 -12.67 -7.76
CA ASN A 173 -11.79 -13.53 -8.28
C ASN A 173 -12.26 -13.19 -9.70
N GLU A 174 -11.91 -12.01 -10.22
CA GLU A 174 -12.20 -11.66 -11.60
C GLU A 174 -11.31 -12.39 -12.61
N PHE A 175 -10.18 -12.94 -12.15
CA PHE A 175 -9.16 -13.59 -12.99
C PHE A 175 -8.82 -15.02 -12.51
N LEU A 176 -9.04 -15.29 -11.22
CA LEU A 176 -8.62 -16.51 -10.54
C LEU A 176 -9.81 -17.27 -9.94
N THR A 177 -9.65 -18.58 -9.76
CA THR A 177 -10.58 -19.35 -8.93
C THR A 177 -10.39 -18.99 -7.45
N SER A 178 -11.39 -19.24 -6.60
CA SER A 178 -11.32 -18.88 -5.18
C SER A 178 -10.07 -19.43 -4.47
N LYS A 179 -9.57 -20.60 -4.88
CA LYS A 179 -8.31 -21.17 -4.36
C LYS A 179 -7.13 -20.22 -4.56
N TYR A 180 -6.92 -19.76 -5.78
CA TYR A 180 -5.78 -18.89 -6.13
C TYR A 180 -6.03 -17.43 -5.69
N SER A 181 -7.28 -16.99 -5.63
CA SER A 181 -7.63 -15.68 -5.04
C SER A 181 -7.28 -15.60 -3.55
N ARG A 182 -7.52 -16.68 -2.79
CA ARG A 182 -7.06 -16.77 -1.39
C ARG A 182 -5.54 -16.72 -1.29
N LEU A 183 -4.84 -17.43 -2.18
CA LEU A 183 -3.37 -17.40 -2.22
C LEU A 183 -2.84 -15.99 -2.51
N ALA A 184 -3.41 -15.26 -3.46
CA ALA A 184 -3.03 -13.88 -3.76
C ALA A 184 -3.19 -12.97 -2.53
N VAL A 185 -4.27 -13.14 -1.77
CA VAL A 185 -4.49 -12.41 -0.51
C VAL A 185 -3.46 -12.79 0.54
N ILE A 186 -3.16 -14.08 0.71
CA ILE A 186 -2.14 -14.55 1.65
C ILE A 186 -0.79 -13.93 1.28
N LEU A 187 -0.32 -14.11 0.05
CA LEU A 187 0.97 -13.59 -0.42
C LEU A 187 1.08 -12.08 -0.19
N MET A 188 0.05 -11.30 -0.53
CA MET A 188 0.08 -9.85 -0.30
C MET A 188 0.13 -9.49 1.18
N ASN A 189 -0.57 -10.23 2.05
CA ASN A 189 -0.57 -9.94 3.49
C ASN A 189 0.69 -10.43 4.22
N PHE A 190 1.45 -11.34 3.61
CA PHE A 190 2.76 -11.77 4.08
C PHE A 190 3.91 -11.10 3.33
N PHE A 191 3.63 -10.17 2.42
CA PHE A 191 4.66 -9.35 1.82
C PHE A 191 5.36 -8.53 2.93
N PRO A 192 6.67 -8.69 3.15
CA PRO A 192 7.35 -8.12 4.32
C PRO A 192 7.23 -6.60 4.43
N GLY A 193 7.30 -5.89 3.29
CA GLY A 193 7.09 -4.44 3.25
C GLY A 193 5.68 -4.02 3.69
N PHE A 194 4.66 -4.84 3.42
CA PHE A 194 3.29 -4.57 3.88
C PHE A 194 3.09 -4.91 5.36
N LEU A 195 3.72 -5.98 5.85
CA LEU A 195 3.76 -6.28 7.29
C LEU A 195 4.40 -5.13 8.08
N LEU A 196 5.54 -4.61 7.62
CA LEU A 196 6.20 -3.46 8.24
C LEU A 196 5.28 -2.24 8.32
N VAL A 197 4.57 -1.98 7.22
CA VAL A 197 3.58 -0.92 7.14
C VAL A 197 2.42 -1.18 8.10
N ASN A 198 1.90 -2.40 8.22
CA ASN A 198 0.82 -2.74 9.15
C ASN A 198 1.22 -2.53 10.61
N ILE A 199 2.43 -2.92 11.01
CA ILE A 199 2.89 -2.87 12.42
C ILE A 199 3.41 -1.49 12.86
N SER A 200 3.63 -0.57 11.93
CA SER A 200 4.19 0.76 12.20
C SER A 200 3.15 1.86 11.95
N LEU A 201 3.31 3.04 12.57
CA LEU A 201 2.48 4.21 12.27
C LEU A 201 2.95 4.87 10.94
N MET A 202 2.48 4.34 9.81
CA MET A 202 2.82 4.82 8.45
C MET A 202 1.56 5.01 7.60
N ARG A 203 1.55 6.02 6.73
CA ARG A 203 0.38 6.33 5.86
C ARG A 203 0.11 5.31 4.77
N ASP A 204 1.10 4.46 4.48
CA ASP A 204 1.13 3.58 3.33
C ASP A 204 -0.04 2.56 3.30
N ASN A 205 -0.64 2.22 4.46
CA ASN A 205 -1.89 1.46 4.55
C ASN A 205 -3.07 2.13 3.85
N LEU A 206 -3.24 3.44 4.07
CA LEU A 206 -4.31 4.24 3.48
C LEU A 206 -4.11 4.34 1.97
N VAL A 207 -2.87 4.63 1.55
CA VAL A 207 -2.49 4.66 0.13
C VAL A 207 -2.85 3.34 -0.55
N TYR A 208 -2.44 2.21 0.04
CA TYR A 208 -2.73 0.88 -0.49
C TYR A 208 -4.23 0.61 -0.59
N LEU A 209 -5.01 0.91 0.46
CA LEU A 209 -6.47 0.76 0.41
C LEU A 209 -7.06 1.53 -0.77
N PHE A 210 -6.73 2.80 -0.94
CA PHE A 210 -7.31 3.62 -2.00
C PHE A 210 -6.89 3.11 -3.39
N ILE A 211 -5.64 2.64 -3.56
CA ILE A 211 -5.20 2.03 -4.82
C ILE A 211 -6.09 0.83 -5.17
N VAL A 212 -6.22 -0.13 -4.25
CA VAL A 212 -7.03 -1.35 -4.48
C VAL A 212 -8.51 -1.00 -4.60
N TYR A 213 -9.01 0.00 -3.89
CA TYR A 213 -10.40 0.47 -4.01
C TYR A 213 -10.70 1.05 -5.39
N VAL A 214 -9.82 1.92 -5.92
CA VAL A 214 -9.99 2.48 -7.26
C VAL A 214 -9.87 1.37 -8.31
N SER A 215 -8.90 0.47 -8.18
CA SER A 215 -8.78 -0.69 -9.06
C SER A 215 -10.02 -1.59 -9.00
N TYR A 216 -10.58 -1.83 -7.81
CA TYR A 216 -11.84 -2.57 -7.64
C TYR A 216 -13.00 -1.89 -8.38
N LEU A 217 -13.15 -0.57 -8.23
CA LEU A 217 -14.19 0.18 -8.93
C LEU A 217 -14.06 0.06 -10.45
N VAL A 218 -12.85 0.19 -11.00
CA VAL A 218 -12.62 0.13 -12.45
C VAL A 218 -12.76 -1.29 -12.99
N ILE A 219 -12.16 -2.29 -12.33
CA ILE A 219 -12.12 -3.67 -12.84
C ILE A 219 -13.50 -4.32 -12.79
N ILE A 220 -14.21 -4.18 -11.67
CA ILE A 220 -15.52 -4.84 -11.47
C ILE A 220 -16.62 -4.15 -12.29
N ASN A 221 -16.56 -2.83 -12.45
CA ASN A 221 -17.59 -2.06 -13.17
C ASN A 221 -17.24 -1.78 -14.64
N LYS A 222 -16.21 -2.42 -15.20
CA LYS A 222 -15.75 -2.16 -16.59
C LYS A 222 -16.86 -2.36 -17.64
N ASN A 223 -17.78 -3.29 -17.39
CA ASN A 223 -18.83 -3.68 -18.35
C ASN A 223 -20.22 -3.12 -18.01
N THR A 224 -20.38 -2.38 -16.91
CA THR A 224 -21.66 -1.73 -16.63
C THR A 224 -21.78 -0.48 -17.50
N ASP A 225 -22.60 -0.53 -18.55
CA ASP A 225 -22.89 0.59 -19.47
C ASP A 225 -23.62 1.78 -18.80
N LYS A 226 -23.89 1.71 -17.49
CA LYS A 226 -24.51 2.81 -16.76
C LYS A 226 -23.50 3.93 -16.52
N LYS A 227 -23.89 5.12 -16.98
CA LYS A 227 -23.40 6.46 -16.59
C LYS A 227 -23.53 6.70 -15.08
N ASN A 228 -22.98 5.84 -14.23
CA ASN A 228 -23.03 6.06 -12.80
C ASN A 228 -21.95 7.07 -12.44
N TRP A 229 -22.27 8.35 -12.63
CA TRP A 229 -21.39 9.49 -12.33
C TRP A 229 -20.83 9.41 -10.91
N LEU A 230 -21.56 8.80 -9.96
CA LEU A 230 -21.11 8.56 -8.59
C LEU A 230 -19.87 7.65 -8.53
N ILE A 231 -19.74 6.67 -9.42
CA ILE A 231 -18.54 5.80 -9.47
C ILE A 231 -17.34 6.62 -9.94
N TRP A 232 -17.51 7.40 -11.00
CA TRP A 232 -16.46 8.28 -11.52
C TRP A 232 -16.04 9.34 -10.51
N PHE A 233 -17.00 9.93 -9.80
CA PHE A 233 -16.75 10.86 -8.71
C PHE A 233 -15.95 10.21 -7.57
N LYS A 234 -16.30 8.99 -7.17
CA LYS A 234 -15.54 8.22 -6.17
C LYS A 234 -14.12 7.91 -6.63
N ILE A 235 -13.93 7.56 -7.91
CA ILE A 235 -12.60 7.34 -8.51
C ILE A 235 -11.78 8.63 -8.44
N LEU A 236 -12.35 9.76 -8.89
CA LEU A 236 -11.68 11.06 -8.91
C LEU A 236 -11.24 11.49 -7.50
N ILE A 237 -12.14 11.45 -6.52
CA ILE A 237 -11.82 11.79 -5.13
C ILE A 237 -10.72 10.88 -4.58
N SER A 238 -10.81 9.57 -4.84
CA SER A 238 -9.82 8.62 -4.33
C SER A 238 -8.44 8.88 -4.95
N ILE A 239 -8.37 9.18 -6.25
CA ILE A 239 -7.12 9.57 -6.93
C ILE A 239 -6.57 10.86 -6.32
N ALA A 240 -7.40 11.87 -6.10
CA ALA A 240 -6.98 13.12 -5.47
C ALA A 240 -6.40 12.90 -4.06
N ILE A 241 -7.04 12.04 -3.25
CA ILE A 241 -6.55 11.67 -1.92
C ILE A 241 -5.22 10.90 -2.01
N ILE A 242 -5.09 9.92 -2.90
CA ILE A 242 -3.83 9.19 -3.11
C ILE A 242 -2.72 10.17 -3.48
N THR A 243 -2.97 11.08 -4.41
CA THR A 243 -2.00 12.09 -4.81
C THR A 243 -1.61 12.97 -3.64
N TYR A 244 -2.56 13.45 -2.84
CA TYR A 244 -2.23 14.28 -1.69
C TYR A 244 -1.31 13.55 -0.70
N MET A 245 -1.52 12.25 -0.51
CA MET A 245 -0.61 11.42 0.30
C MET A 245 0.72 11.12 -0.40
N ARG A 246 0.71 10.82 -1.70
CA ARG A 246 1.86 10.45 -2.53
C ARG A 246 1.61 10.88 -3.98
N VAL A 247 2.14 12.04 -4.34
CA VAL A 247 1.86 12.76 -5.60
C VAL A 247 1.96 11.86 -6.83
N TYR A 248 3.12 11.24 -7.03
CA TYR A 248 3.40 10.47 -8.23
C TYR A 248 2.55 9.18 -8.35
N ILE A 249 2.23 8.52 -7.22
CA ILE A 249 1.49 7.23 -7.25
C ILE A 249 0.06 7.41 -7.75
N GLY A 250 -0.64 8.47 -7.32
CA GLY A 250 -2.02 8.74 -7.75
C GLY A 250 -2.11 8.96 -9.26
N ILE A 251 -1.16 9.70 -9.83
CA ILE A 251 -1.07 9.97 -11.26
C ILE A 251 -0.79 8.68 -12.04
N MET A 252 0.22 7.90 -11.63
CA MET A 252 0.59 6.67 -12.33
C MET A 252 -0.54 5.62 -12.30
N LEU A 253 -1.28 5.54 -11.20
CA LEU A 253 -2.46 4.68 -11.11
C LEU A 253 -3.56 5.13 -12.09
N ALA A 254 -3.83 6.42 -12.18
CA ALA A 254 -4.85 6.98 -13.07
C ALA A 254 -4.55 6.65 -14.54
N ILE A 255 -3.29 6.88 -14.98
CA ILE A 255 -2.83 6.57 -16.34
C ILE A 255 -2.96 5.06 -16.63
N SER A 256 -2.53 4.22 -15.69
CA SER A 256 -2.52 2.77 -15.89
C SER A 256 -3.93 2.18 -15.96
N LEU A 257 -4.80 2.58 -15.03
CA LEU A 257 -6.21 2.17 -15.04
C LEU A 257 -6.94 2.70 -16.26
N LEU A 258 -6.53 3.86 -16.76
CA LEU A 258 -7.10 4.40 -17.96
C LEU A 258 -6.84 3.51 -19.17
N ILE A 259 -5.58 3.13 -19.37
CA ILE A 259 -5.19 2.22 -20.45
C ILE A 259 -5.97 0.91 -20.31
N TYR A 260 -6.06 0.35 -19.09
CA TYR A 260 -6.88 -0.84 -18.82
C TYR A 260 -8.35 -0.67 -19.24
N TYR A 261 -8.96 0.49 -18.98
CA TYR A 261 -10.35 0.76 -19.32
C TYR A 261 -10.56 0.88 -20.84
N ILE A 262 -9.72 1.65 -21.52
CA ILE A 262 -9.82 1.92 -22.97
C ILE A 262 -9.64 0.64 -23.80
N MET A 263 -8.71 -0.24 -23.43
CA MET A 263 -8.43 -1.49 -24.15
C MET A 263 -9.65 -2.45 -24.23
N GLY A 264 -10.72 -2.18 -23.46
CA GLY A 264 -11.96 -2.93 -23.53
C GLY A 264 -12.87 -2.59 -24.71
N LYS A 265 -12.83 -1.35 -25.24
CA LYS A 265 -13.65 -0.82 -26.36
C LYS A 265 -13.31 0.68 -26.51
N LEU A 266 -12.63 1.07 -27.59
CA LEU A 266 -12.40 2.47 -27.95
C LEU A 266 -13.70 3.07 -28.50
N ASN A 267 -14.25 4.06 -27.80
CA ASN A 267 -15.30 4.92 -28.34
C ASN A 267 -14.97 6.36 -27.94
N LEU A 268 -15.13 7.30 -28.87
CA LEU A 268 -14.88 8.74 -28.70
C LEU A 268 -15.50 9.31 -27.41
N LYS A 269 -16.72 8.91 -27.05
CA LYS A 269 -17.37 9.37 -25.79
C LYS A 269 -16.62 8.91 -24.54
N ARG A 270 -16.07 7.68 -24.57
CA ARG A 270 -15.26 7.13 -23.45
C ARG A 270 -13.92 7.84 -23.38
N LEU A 271 -13.29 8.14 -24.52
CA LEU A 271 -12.04 8.90 -24.61
C LEU A 271 -12.19 10.31 -24.04
N ILE A 272 -13.27 11.03 -24.37
CA ILE A 272 -13.52 12.39 -23.87
C ILE A 272 -13.72 12.40 -22.35
N ALA A 273 -14.56 11.52 -21.80
CA ALA A 273 -14.80 11.43 -20.36
C ALA A 273 -13.51 11.12 -19.59
N VAL A 274 -12.68 10.26 -20.17
CA VAL A 274 -11.36 9.88 -19.71
C VAL A 274 -10.39 11.07 -19.69
N SER A 275 -10.28 11.79 -20.81
CA SER A 275 -9.34 12.90 -20.95
C SER A 275 -9.72 14.02 -20.00
N PHE A 276 -11.03 14.23 -19.81
CA PHE A 276 -11.55 15.14 -18.81
C PHE A 276 -11.13 14.73 -17.39
N ILE A 277 -11.24 13.45 -17.01
CA ILE A 277 -10.79 12.97 -15.70
C ILE A 277 -9.27 13.15 -15.54
N LEU A 278 -8.48 12.86 -16.58
CA LEU A 278 -7.03 13.02 -16.53
C LEU A 278 -6.64 14.50 -16.37
N ILE A 279 -7.21 15.39 -17.17
CA ILE A 279 -6.97 16.84 -17.10
C ILE A 279 -7.42 17.39 -15.75
N LEU A 280 -8.61 17.04 -15.28
CA LEU A 280 -9.12 17.47 -13.99
C LEU A 280 -8.24 16.94 -12.84
N SER A 281 -7.78 15.70 -12.94
CA SER A 281 -6.80 15.15 -11.99
C SER A 281 -5.51 15.96 -12.03
N ILE A 282 -4.93 16.21 -13.20
CA ILE A 282 -3.70 17.02 -13.35
C ILE A 282 -3.87 18.42 -12.75
N LEU A 283 -4.99 19.09 -12.99
CA LEU A 283 -5.25 20.44 -12.49
C LEU A 283 -5.44 20.46 -10.96
N VAL A 284 -6.28 19.57 -10.43
CA VAL A 284 -6.50 19.46 -8.97
C VAL A 284 -5.20 19.07 -8.28
N VAL A 285 -4.50 18.07 -8.81
CA VAL A 285 -3.22 17.59 -8.27
C VAL A 285 -2.17 18.68 -8.33
N GLY A 286 -1.98 19.31 -9.48
CA GLY A 286 -0.96 20.34 -9.66
C GLY A 286 -1.21 21.57 -8.78
N GLY A 287 -2.47 21.95 -8.58
CA GLY A 287 -2.84 23.00 -7.63
C GLY A 287 -2.56 22.62 -6.17
N VAL A 288 -2.86 21.38 -5.76
CA VAL A 288 -2.58 20.89 -4.40
C VAL A 288 -1.07 20.82 -4.14
N THR A 289 -0.28 20.26 -5.05
CA THR A 289 1.17 20.12 -4.85
C THR A 289 1.88 21.46 -4.83
N TYR A 290 1.42 22.40 -5.68
CA TYR A 290 1.92 23.77 -5.68
C TYR A 290 1.67 24.46 -4.33
N LYS A 291 0.46 24.34 -3.77
CA LYS A 291 0.11 24.89 -2.45
C LYS A 291 0.94 24.29 -1.31
N LEU A 292 1.33 23.03 -1.43
CA LEU A 292 2.15 22.32 -0.45
C LEU A 292 3.66 22.62 -0.57
N GLY A 293 4.08 23.44 -1.55
CA GLY A 293 5.48 23.79 -1.76
C GLY A 293 6.29 22.70 -2.49
N TYR A 294 5.64 21.72 -3.11
CA TYR A 294 6.30 20.69 -3.92
C TYR A 294 6.42 21.06 -5.40
N GLY A 295 5.95 22.25 -5.80
CA GLY A 295 5.81 22.66 -7.20
C GLY A 295 4.61 21.99 -7.88
N PHE A 296 4.24 22.49 -9.07
CA PHE A 296 3.14 21.90 -9.85
C PHE A 296 3.49 20.47 -10.26
N LEU A 297 2.63 19.50 -9.89
CA LEU A 297 2.84 18.05 -10.04
C LEU A 297 4.10 17.50 -9.35
N GLY A 298 4.62 18.17 -8.31
CA GLY A 298 5.81 17.71 -7.60
C GLY A 298 7.13 18.08 -8.28
N LYS A 299 7.13 19.03 -9.24
CA LYS A 299 8.32 19.46 -9.98
C LYS A 299 9.50 19.82 -9.06
N ASP A 300 9.27 20.57 -7.99
CA ASP A 300 10.34 21.04 -7.12
C ASP A 300 10.92 19.88 -6.29
N LEU A 301 10.07 18.91 -5.91
CA LEU A 301 10.50 17.68 -5.26
C LEU A 301 11.37 16.80 -6.17
N ILE A 302 11.08 16.79 -7.46
CA ILE A 302 11.86 16.06 -8.47
C ILE A 302 13.18 16.77 -8.75
N LEU A 303 13.16 18.10 -8.84
CA LEU A 303 14.35 18.90 -9.14
C LEU A 303 15.36 18.97 -7.98
N ASN A 304 14.89 18.81 -6.73
CA ASN A 304 15.77 18.77 -5.55
C ASN A 304 16.15 17.33 -5.14
N ALA A 305 15.92 16.32 -5.99
CA ALA A 305 16.14 14.92 -5.63
C ALA A 305 17.63 14.57 -5.40
N ASP A 306 18.54 15.30 -6.04
CA ASP A 306 20.00 15.18 -5.88
C ASP A 306 20.49 15.55 -4.46
N SER A 307 19.74 16.39 -3.76
CA SER A 307 20.01 16.75 -2.36
C SER A 307 19.65 15.65 -1.35
N LEU A 308 18.99 14.56 -1.78
CA LEU A 308 18.60 13.48 -0.89
C LEU A 308 19.80 12.56 -0.59
N GLU A 309 20.02 12.27 0.70
CA GLU A 309 21.08 11.39 1.22
C GLU A 309 21.17 10.00 0.54
N ARG A 310 20.08 9.53 -0.07
CA ARG A 310 19.99 8.21 -0.73
C ARG A 310 20.19 8.26 -2.24
N TRP A 311 20.34 9.44 -2.82
CA TRP A 311 20.45 9.62 -4.25
C TRP A 311 21.88 9.31 -4.73
N ASN A 312 21.99 8.51 -5.79
CA ASN A 312 23.25 8.08 -6.37
C ASN A 312 23.27 8.47 -7.87
N PRO A 313 24.12 9.44 -8.27
CA PRO A 313 24.18 9.94 -9.65
C PRO A 313 24.59 8.87 -10.65
N GLU A 314 25.44 7.92 -10.26
CA GLU A 314 25.99 6.92 -11.19
C GLU A 314 24.90 6.01 -11.77
N LYS A 315 23.86 5.74 -10.98
CA LYS A 315 22.76 4.87 -11.41
C LYS A 315 21.84 5.53 -12.43
N ILE A 316 21.90 6.86 -12.56
CA ILE A 316 21.10 7.63 -13.51
C ILE A 316 21.96 8.42 -14.49
N SER A 317 23.27 8.15 -14.54
CA SER A 317 24.22 8.91 -15.36
C SER A 317 24.01 8.75 -16.87
N SER A 318 23.16 7.81 -17.30
CA SER A 318 22.71 7.67 -18.68
C SER A 318 21.31 7.03 -18.74
N PRO A 319 20.57 7.21 -19.85
CA PRO A 319 19.26 6.57 -20.04
C PRO A 319 19.33 5.04 -19.89
N ILE A 320 20.40 4.42 -20.39
CA ILE A 320 20.59 2.96 -20.31
C ILE A 320 20.75 2.52 -18.86
N LYS A 321 21.58 3.22 -18.06
CA LYS A 321 21.76 2.92 -16.65
C LYS A 321 20.47 3.12 -15.86
N PHE A 322 19.74 4.20 -16.13
CA PHE A 322 18.45 4.46 -15.51
C PHE A 322 17.45 3.33 -15.77
N ILE A 323 17.32 2.89 -17.03
CA ILE A 323 16.43 1.77 -17.41
C ILE A 323 16.87 0.47 -16.72
N PHE A 324 18.15 0.13 -16.81
CA PHE A 324 18.71 -1.08 -16.21
C PHE A 324 18.45 -1.13 -14.70
N TRP A 325 18.85 -0.08 -13.98
CA TRP A 325 18.67 -0.04 -12.52
C TRP A 325 17.20 0.05 -12.13
N SER A 326 16.36 0.78 -12.86
CA SER A 326 14.91 0.79 -12.61
C SER A 326 14.33 -0.62 -12.69
N ILE A 327 14.61 -1.36 -13.76
CA ILE A 327 14.14 -2.75 -13.94
C ILE A 327 14.70 -3.64 -12.82
N TYR A 328 16.00 -3.52 -12.51
CA TYR A 328 16.63 -4.27 -11.44
C TYR A 328 15.93 -4.05 -10.09
N TYR A 329 15.73 -2.81 -9.66
CA TYR A 329 15.03 -2.54 -8.41
C TYR A 329 13.59 -3.05 -8.47
N ILE A 330 12.84 -2.74 -9.53
CA ILE A 330 11.42 -3.10 -9.64
C ILE A 330 11.18 -4.61 -9.53
N PHE A 331 12.03 -5.43 -10.14
CA PHE A 331 11.80 -6.88 -10.29
C PHE A 331 12.72 -7.76 -9.44
N PHE A 332 13.83 -7.24 -8.92
CA PHE A 332 14.78 -7.95 -8.04
C PHE A 332 14.88 -7.32 -6.64
N GLY A 333 14.16 -6.24 -6.35
CA GLY A 333 14.12 -5.62 -5.02
C GLY A 333 15.34 -4.76 -4.65
N GLY A 334 16.45 -4.87 -5.39
CA GLY A 334 17.52 -3.89 -5.41
C GLY A 334 18.52 -3.89 -4.24
N LYS A 335 18.35 -4.78 -3.26
CA LYS A 335 19.31 -5.07 -2.19
C LYS A 335 19.20 -6.56 -1.84
N LEU A 336 20.27 -7.33 -1.98
CA LEU A 336 20.27 -8.75 -1.59
C LEU A 336 21.10 -9.02 -0.34
N ILE A 337 21.89 -8.04 0.12
CA ILE A 337 22.83 -8.18 1.23
C ILE A 337 22.49 -7.13 2.30
N GLY A 338 22.40 -7.58 3.55
CA GLY A 338 22.27 -6.70 4.71
C GLY A 338 22.32 -7.50 6.01
N SER A 339 22.70 -6.82 7.09
CA SER A 339 22.97 -7.50 8.36
C SER A 339 21.66 -7.76 9.14
N PHE A 340 21.47 -9.01 9.59
CA PHE A 340 20.35 -9.37 10.45
C PHE A 340 20.51 -8.71 11.82
N HIS A 341 19.61 -7.79 12.13
CA HIS A 341 19.49 -7.19 13.45
C HIS A 341 18.25 -7.72 14.17
N THR A 342 18.27 -7.67 15.51
CA THR A 342 17.21 -8.19 16.39
C THR A 342 15.88 -7.45 16.30
N TYR A 343 15.84 -6.28 15.64
CA TYR A 343 14.61 -5.53 15.42
C TYR A 343 13.81 -6.08 14.24
N ILE A 344 12.52 -6.36 14.45
CA ILE A 344 11.63 -6.93 13.41
C ILE A 344 11.54 -6.04 12.16
N GLY A 345 11.62 -4.72 12.31
CA GLY A 345 11.60 -3.82 11.16
C GLY A 345 12.78 -4.02 10.20
N ASN A 346 13.96 -4.39 10.72
CA ASN A 346 15.12 -4.70 9.89
C ASN A 346 14.92 -6.03 9.16
N VAL A 347 14.44 -7.05 9.86
CA VAL A 347 14.11 -8.35 9.27
C VAL A 347 13.12 -8.19 8.10
N LEU A 348 12.03 -7.43 8.29
CA LEU A 348 11.03 -7.22 7.24
C LEU A 348 11.57 -6.41 6.05
N ASN A 349 12.46 -5.44 6.29
CA ASN A 349 13.13 -4.71 5.20
C ASN A 349 14.05 -5.63 4.40
N LEU A 350 14.84 -6.49 5.05
CA LEU A 350 15.74 -7.45 4.41
C LEU A 350 14.98 -8.53 3.64
N MET A 351 13.84 -9.00 4.16
CA MET A 351 13.03 -10.01 3.48
C MET A 351 12.29 -9.49 2.26
N THR A 352 12.13 -8.17 2.10
CA THR A 352 11.34 -7.59 1.00
C THR A 352 11.94 -7.89 -0.37
N PRO A 353 13.23 -7.64 -0.65
CA PRO A 353 13.85 -8.01 -1.92
C PRO A 353 13.78 -9.51 -2.23
N ILE A 354 13.94 -10.37 -1.21
CA ILE A 354 13.78 -11.82 -1.33
C ILE A 354 12.39 -12.16 -1.85
N PHE A 355 11.36 -11.59 -1.21
CA PHE A 355 9.98 -11.80 -1.60
C PHE A 355 9.73 -11.34 -3.04
N ILE A 356 10.27 -10.18 -3.44
CA ILE A 356 10.14 -9.64 -4.78
C ILE A 356 10.75 -10.60 -5.81
N SER A 357 11.99 -11.05 -5.58
CA SER A 357 12.65 -12.01 -6.47
C SER A 357 11.87 -13.32 -6.56
N ILE A 358 11.39 -13.88 -5.44
CA ILE A 358 10.67 -15.15 -5.43
C ILE A 358 9.33 -15.10 -6.16
N PHE A 359 8.56 -14.02 -5.99
CA PHE A 359 7.16 -13.97 -6.45
C PHE A 359 6.90 -13.04 -7.64
N ILE A 360 7.72 -12.01 -7.85
CA ILE A 360 7.50 -10.99 -8.88
C ILE A 360 8.30 -11.31 -10.13
N LEU A 361 9.57 -11.72 -10.01
CA LEU A 361 10.36 -12.08 -11.19
C LEU A 361 9.71 -13.17 -12.07
N PRO A 362 9.12 -14.25 -11.51
CA PRO A 362 8.48 -15.27 -12.34
C PRO A 362 7.27 -14.76 -13.13
N THR A 363 6.68 -13.61 -12.76
CA THR A 363 5.48 -13.08 -13.43
C THR A 363 5.70 -12.80 -14.93
N PHE A 364 6.94 -12.54 -15.35
CA PHE A 364 7.29 -12.39 -16.77
C PHE A 364 7.05 -13.64 -17.60
N LEU A 365 7.10 -14.83 -16.98
CA LEU A 365 6.87 -16.10 -17.65
C LEU A 365 5.39 -16.30 -18.03
N VAL A 366 4.46 -15.51 -17.47
CA VAL A 366 3.02 -15.63 -17.75
C VAL A 366 2.72 -15.45 -19.23
N ILE A 367 3.45 -14.57 -19.93
CA ILE A 367 3.27 -14.32 -21.37
C ILE A 367 3.55 -15.58 -22.19
N PHE A 368 4.44 -16.46 -21.72
CA PHE A 368 4.82 -17.70 -22.39
C PHE A 368 3.95 -18.91 -21.98
N THR A 369 3.07 -18.76 -20.99
CA THR A 369 2.12 -19.81 -20.61
C THR A 369 0.84 -19.76 -21.45
N LYS A 370 0.12 -20.89 -21.53
CA LYS A 370 -1.13 -21.14 -22.28
C LYS A 370 -2.00 -19.87 -22.47
N LYS A 371 -2.60 -19.69 -23.67
CA LYS A 371 -3.42 -18.51 -24.04
C LYS A 371 -4.37 -18.09 -22.91
N ASN A 372 -4.01 -17.01 -22.21
CA ASN A 372 -4.87 -16.34 -21.25
C ASN A 372 -6.05 -15.68 -21.97
N ASP A 373 -7.17 -15.50 -21.26
CA ASP A 373 -8.29 -14.76 -21.81
C ASP A 373 -7.96 -13.26 -22.01
N LYS A 374 -8.73 -12.59 -22.87
CA LYS A 374 -8.51 -11.17 -23.21
C LYS A 374 -8.51 -10.26 -21.98
N LYS A 375 -9.34 -10.59 -20.99
CA LYS A 375 -9.47 -9.85 -19.74
C LYS A 375 -8.19 -9.93 -18.91
N THR A 376 -7.63 -11.14 -18.75
CA THR A 376 -6.36 -11.36 -18.04
C THR A 376 -5.20 -10.70 -18.77
N ASN A 377 -5.14 -10.75 -20.10
CA ASN A 377 -4.10 -10.06 -20.87
C ASN A 377 -4.12 -8.54 -20.66
N HIS A 378 -5.30 -7.92 -20.63
CA HIS A 378 -5.42 -6.50 -20.29
C HIS A 378 -4.93 -6.20 -18.87
N PHE A 379 -5.19 -7.09 -17.92
CA PHE A 379 -4.74 -6.92 -16.54
C PHE A 379 -3.22 -7.09 -16.40
N ILE A 380 -2.61 -8.01 -17.15
CA ILE A 380 -1.15 -8.17 -17.22
C ILE A 380 -0.51 -6.87 -17.71
N LEU A 381 -1.03 -6.30 -18.80
CA LEU A 381 -0.50 -5.05 -19.32
C LEU A 381 -0.70 -3.88 -18.34
N PHE A 382 -1.87 -3.79 -17.70
CA PHE A 382 -2.12 -2.84 -16.62
C PHE A 382 -1.06 -2.92 -15.52
N SER A 383 -0.81 -4.13 -15.01
CA SER A 383 0.16 -4.35 -13.93
C SER A 383 1.56 -3.95 -14.37
N PHE A 384 1.96 -4.35 -15.58
CA PHE A 384 3.27 -4.01 -16.13
C PHE A 384 3.45 -2.49 -16.23
N ILE A 385 2.50 -1.79 -16.85
CA ILE A 385 2.55 -0.33 -16.99
C ILE A 385 2.57 0.33 -15.61
N PHE A 386 1.69 -0.07 -14.69
CA PHE A 386 1.61 0.54 -13.37
C PHE A 386 2.88 0.33 -12.56
N CYS A 387 3.47 -0.85 -12.66
CA CYS A 387 4.72 -1.22 -12.00
C CYS A 387 5.91 -0.45 -12.56
N ILE A 388 6.07 -0.36 -13.89
CA ILE A 388 7.15 0.41 -14.54
C ILE A 388 7.02 1.90 -14.23
N LEU A 389 5.83 2.47 -14.38
CA LEU A 389 5.60 3.89 -14.15
C LEU A 389 5.83 4.27 -12.68
N SER A 390 5.25 3.53 -11.74
CA SER A 390 5.38 3.82 -10.30
C SER A 390 6.77 3.50 -9.77
N GLY A 391 7.34 2.36 -10.18
CA GLY A 391 8.68 1.96 -9.79
C GLY A 391 9.75 2.85 -10.37
N GLY A 392 9.62 3.24 -11.64
CA GLY A 392 10.56 4.11 -12.35
C GLY A 392 10.60 5.52 -11.76
N ILE A 393 9.46 6.12 -11.41
CA ILE A 393 9.46 7.44 -10.79
C ILE A 393 9.98 7.41 -9.35
N VAL A 394 9.66 6.37 -8.58
CA VAL A 394 10.24 6.17 -7.24
C VAL A 394 11.75 5.97 -7.34
N PHE A 395 12.21 5.17 -8.30
CA PHE A 395 13.62 4.97 -8.56
C PHE A 395 14.31 6.26 -9.03
N PHE A 396 13.67 7.07 -9.85
CA PHE A 396 14.21 8.37 -10.27
C PHE A 396 14.46 9.30 -9.07
N ILE A 397 13.52 9.35 -8.13
CA ILE A 397 13.61 10.21 -6.95
C ILE A 397 14.66 9.71 -5.95
N PHE A 398 14.75 8.40 -5.72
CA PHE A 398 15.56 7.84 -4.62
C PHE A 398 16.77 7.02 -5.07
N THR A 399 16.96 6.77 -6.38
CA THR A 399 17.97 5.86 -6.98
C THR A 399 18.02 4.47 -6.33
N GLY A 400 16.85 4.06 -5.86
CA GLY A 400 16.53 2.82 -5.19
C GLY A 400 15.05 2.83 -4.85
N ILE A 401 14.51 1.73 -4.34
CA ILE A 401 13.10 1.65 -3.93
C ILE A 401 13.05 1.22 -2.48
N VAL A 402 12.44 2.08 -1.65
CA VAL A 402 12.22 1.75 -0.24
C VAL A 402 11.24 0.58 -0.17
N PRO A 403 11.56 -0.52 0.56
CA PRO A 403 10.76 -1.76 0.63
C PRO A 403 9.25 -1.58 0.78
N ARG A 404 8.81 -0.64 1.62
CA ARG A 404 7.38 -0.37 1.83
C ARG A 404 6.66 0.22 0.61
N LEU A 405 7.36 0.86 -0.33
CA LEU A 405 6.72 1.54 -1.46
C LEU A 405 6.21 0.56 -2.52
N TYR A 406 6.78 -0.65 -2.59
CA TYR A 406 6.33 -1.70 -3.50
C TYR A 406 4.85 -2.07 -3.30
N ILE A 407 4.28 -1.86 -2.09
CA ILE A 407 2.86 -2.14 -1.83
C ILE A 407 1.94 -1.42 -2.82
N CYS A 408 2.39 -0.31 -3.42
CA CYS A 408 1.61 0.46 -4.37
C CYS A 408 1.25 -0.36 -5.61
N TRP A 409 2.13 -1.26 -6.08
CA TRP A 409 1.91 -2.03 -7.32
C TRP A 409 2.05 -3.55 -7.16
N ILE A 410 2.76 -4.04 -6.13
CA ILE A 410 3.09 -5.47 -5.99
C ILE A 410 1.87 -6.39 -5.92
N TRP A 411 0.74 -5.88 -5.42
CA TRP A 411 -0.51 -6.64 -5.35
C TRP A 411 -0.99 -7.12 -6.72
N ALA A 412 -0.79 -6.33 -7.78
CA ALA A 412 -1.20 -6.70 -9.14
C ALA A 412 -0.28 -7.80 -9.70
N ASN A 413 1.02 -7.70 -9.44
CA ASN A 413 1.99 -8.73 -9.78
C ASN A 413 1.74 -10.05 -9.03
N ILE A 414 1.32 -10.00 -7.76
CA ILE A 414 0.94 -11.19 -6.98
C ILE A 414 -0.27 -11.91 -7.61
N ILE A 415 -1.25 -11.16 -8.13
CA ILE A 415 -2.37 -11.75 -8.88
C ILE A 415 -1.84 -12.44 -10.16
N ILE A 416 -0.94 -11.80 -10.90
CA ILE A 416 -0.32 -12.37 -12.10
C ILE A 416 0.48 -13.63 -11.78
N PHE A 417 1.23 -13.64 -10.68
CA PHE A 417 1.93 -14.82 -10.19
C PHE A 417 0.95 -15.96 -9.90
N CYS A 418 -0.20 -15.67 -9.29
CA CYS A 418 -1.22 -16.67 -9.05
C CYS A 418 -1.88 -17.16 -10.36
N CYS A 419 -1.97 -16.31 -11.41
CA CYS A 419 -2.37 -16.75 -12.76
C CYS A 419 -1.34 -17.72 -13.35
N LEU A 420 -0.05 -17.43 -13.20
CA LEU A 420 1.04 -18.33 -13.61
C LEU A 420 0.88 -19.70 -12.95
N LEU A 421 0.75 -19.72 -11.63
CA LEU A 421 0.62 -20.96 -10.86
C LEU A 421 -0.61 -21.75 -11.28
N LYS A 422 -1.76 -21.08 -11.48
CA LYS A 422 -2.96 -21.73 -12.00
C LYS A 422 -2.68 -22.42 -13.34
N ASN A 423 -2.06 -21.70 -14.28
CA ASN A 423 -1.76 -22.23 -15.62
C ASN A 423 -0.79 -23.42 -15.55
N ILE A 424 0.26 -23.36 -14.71
CA ILE A 424 1.21 -24.46 -14.50
C ILE A 424 0.52 -25.69 -13.91
N MET A 425 -0.41 -25.50 -12.96
CA MET A 425 -1.12 -26.62 -12.33
C MET A 425 -2.07 -27.36 -13.27
N GLU A 426 -2.52 -26.70 -14.35
CA GLU A 426 -3.34 -27.27 -15.41
C GLU A 426 -2.52 -27.96 -16.53
N MET A 427 -1.19 -27.89 -16.49
CA MET A 427 -0.31 -28.58 -17.45
C MET A 427 -0.18 -30.07 -17.16
N SER A 428 0.37 -30.83 -18.12
CA SER A 428 0.67 -32.25 -17.95
C SER A 428 1.60 -32.49 -16.75
N SER A 429 1.44 -33.65 -16.09
CA SER A 429 2.18 -33.97 -14.86
C SER A 429 3.69 -33.87 -15.00
N ARG A 430 4.24 -34.27 -16.16
CA ARG A 430 5.68 -34.18 -16.47
C ARG A 430 6.17 -32.73 -16.53
N VAL A 431 5.50 -31.89 -17.34
CA VAL A 431 5.88 -30.46 -17.51
C VAL A 431 5.72 -29.70 -16.19
N ARG A 432 4.62 -29.95 -15.47
CA ARG A 432 4.37 -29.35 -14.15
C ARG A 432 5.48 -29.69 -13.15
N SER A 433 5.87 -30.96 -13.06
CA SER A 433 6.90 -31.40 -12.11
C SER A 433 8.26 -30.75 -12.42
N LEU A 434 8.63 -30.68 -13.70
CA LEU A 434 9.86 -30.04 -14.14
C LEU A 434 9.90 -28.55 -13.80
N LEU A 435 8.82 -27.81 -14.08
CA LEU A 435 8.72 -26.39 -13.73
C LEU A 435 8.75 -26.13 -12.22
N LEU A 436 8.13 -27.00 -11.42
CA LEU A 436 8.16 -26.90 -9.96
C LEU A 436 9.56 -27.14 -9.40
N VAL A 437 10.29 -28.15 -9.90
CA VAL A 437 11.67 -28.41 -9.50
C VAL A 437 12.58 -27.24 -9.87
N GLN A 438 12.45 -26.70 -11.08
CA GLN A 438 13.18 -25.50 -11.51
C GLN A 438 12.89 -24.30 -10.61
N TYR A 439 11.62 -24.10 -10.23
CA TYR A 439 11.24 -23.01 -9.33
C TYR A 439 11.80 -23.20 -7.92
N ILE A 440 11.80 -24.42 -7.38
CA ILE A 440 12.43 -24.72 -6.08
C ILE A 440 13.93 -24.42 -6.13
N PHE A 441 14.62 -24.89 -7.17
CA PHE A 441 16.05 -24.63 -7.35
C PHE A 441 16.34 -23.12 -7.45
N TYR A 442 15.51 -22.39 -8.20
CA TYR A 442 15.56 -20.92 -8.28
C TYR A 442 15.41 -20.25 -6.90
N VAL A 443 14.44 -20.70 -6.08
CA VAL A 443 14.24 -20.17 -4.73
C VAL A 443 15.45 -20.46 -3.84
N VAL A 444 16.01 -21.66 -3.91
CA VAL A 444 17.23 -22.03 -3.17
C VAL A 444 18.40 -21.12 -3.55
N ILE A 445 18.61 -20.87 -4.85
CA ILE A 445 19.67 -19.96 -5.32
C ILE A 445 19.48 -18.55 -4.75
N ILE A 446 18.25 -18.01 -4.80
CA ILE A 446 17.97 -16.70 -4.22
C ILE A 446 18.35 -16.68 -2.75
N LEU A 447 17.90 -17.67 -1.97
CA LEU A 447 18.17 -17.75 -0.53
C LEU A 447 19.67 -17.88 -0.23
N LEU A 448 20.42 -18.67 -1.01
CA LEU A 448 21.86 -18.81 -0.86
C LEU A 448 22.63 -17.52 -1.17
N TYR A 449 22.16 -16.74 -2.15
CA TYR A 449 22.76 -15.46 -2.51
C TYR A 449 22.58 -14.37 -1.42
N ILE A 450 21.76 -14.62 -0.41
CA ILE A 450 21.47 -13.68 0.69
C ILE A 450 22.25 -14.02 1.97
N VAL A 451 22.67 -15.29 2.12
CA VAL A 451 23.44 -15.76 3.29
C VAL A 451 24.92 -15.44 3.14
N ASN A 452 25.38 -15.12 1.93
CA ASN A 452 26.70 -14.57 1.62
C ASN A 452 26.63 -13.05 1.43
#